data_AF-A0A9P9IK93-F1
#
_entry.id   AF-A0A9P9IK93-F1
#
_cell.length_a   1.000
_cell.length_b   1.000
_cell.length_c   1.000
_cell.angle_alpha   90.00
_cell.angle_beta   90.00
_cell.angle_gamma   90.00
#
_symmetry.space_group_name_H-M   'P 1'
#
loop_
_entity.id
_entity.type
_entity.pdbx_description
1 polymer ?
#
loop_
_entity_poly.entity_id
_entity_poly.type
_entity_poly.pdbx_seq_one_letter_code
_entity_poly.pdbx_strand_id
1 'polypeptide(L)'
;MGPLQAVRLALATLLVINSAVSADECQPETWRLRALRPGDINCRLSTVTEPKVDSKTCAFLANKYHTTVDTFLDLNPGLDRDCDSIEPDTRYCVEGCKLKLLLVYEPLRASNGLCGPDNGNATCVGTDKQCCNKITWKCGDTTYV
;
A
#
# COMPACT_ATOMS: atom_id res chain seq x y z
N MET A 1 -27.75 -57.68 -21.70
CA MET A 1 -26.94 -57.99 -20.51
C MET A 1 -25.66 -57.18 -20.64
N GLY A 2 -25.48 -56.13 -19.81
CA GLY A 2 -24.42 -55.12 -19.95
C GLY A 2 -23.02 -55.58 -19.50
N PRO A 3 -22.06 -54.67 -19.16
CA PRO A 3 -22.25 -53.23 -19.02
C PRO A 3 -21.09 -52.29 -19.49
N LEU A 4 -21.44 -51.00 -19.49
CA LEU A 4 -20.62 -49.83 -19.12
C LEU A 4 -19.24 -49.62 -19.76
N GLN A 5 -19.19 -48.72 -20.75
CA GLN A 5 -18.03 -47.83 -20.92
C GLN A 5 -18.33 -46.49 -20.23
N ALA A 6 -17.48 -46.17 -19.26
CA ALA A 6 -17.55 -44.97 -18.44
C ALA A 6 -17.10 -43.75 -19.26
N VAL A 7 -18.04 -42.90 -19.67
CA VAL A 7 -17.74 -41.57 -20.17
C VAL A 7 -17.96 -40.59 -19.02
N ARG A 8 -16.86 -40.28 -18.31
CA ARG A 8 -16.81 -39.18 -17.35
C ARG A 8 -16.76 -37.86 -18.13
N LEU A 9 -17.91 -37.24 -18.39
CA LEU A 9 -17.94 -35.82 -18.73
C LEU A 9 -18.20 -35.01 -17.47
N ALA A 10 -17.18 -34.27 -17.08
CA ALA A 10 -17.15 -33.40 -15.91
C ALA A 10 -18.21 -32.29 -16.02
N LEU A 11 -19.00 -32.13 -14.97
CA LEU A 11 -19.81 -30.94 -14.72
C LEU A 11 -18.88 -29.76 -14.45
N ALA A 12 -18.56 -28.99 -15.49
CA ALA A 12 -17.95 -27.69 -15.33
C ALA A 12 -19.06 -26.69 -14.96
N THR A 13 -19.34 -26.56 -13.67
CA THR A 13 -20.07 -25.39 -13.15
C THR A 13 -19.23 -24.15 -13.45
N LEU A 14 -19.61 -23.39 -14.48
CA LEU A 14 -19.16 -22.01 -14.63
C LEU A 14 -19.74 -21.20 -13.47
N LEU A 15 -19.04 -21.21 -12.33
CA LEU A 15 -19.05 -20.09 -11.42
C LEU A 15 -18.38 -18.95 -12.19
N VAL A 16 -19.18 -18.15 -12.90
CA VAL A 16 -18.79 -16.79 -13.26
C VAL A 16 -18.65 -16.07 -11.92
N ILE A 17 -17.45 -16.09 -11.38
CA ILE A 17 -17.05 -15.17 -10.32
C ILE A 17 -17.14 -13.82 -11.00
N ASN A 18 -18.27 -13.14 -10.83
CA ASN A 18 -18.35 -11.72 -11.10
C ASN A 18 -17.32 -11.09 -10.17
N SER A 19 -16.14 -10.80 -10.71
CA SER A 19 -15.19 -9.87 -10.13
C SER A 19 -15.77 -8.45 -10.22
N ALA A 20 -16.98 -8.25 -9.70
CA ALA A 20 -17.43 -6.93 -9.30
C ALA A 20 -16.84 -6.64 -7.92
N VAL A 21 -15.51 -6.76 -7.81
CA VAL A 21 -14.78 -5.95 -6.85
C VAL A 21 -14.88 -4.56 -7.43
N SER A 22 -15.93 -3.85 -7.03
CA SER A 22 -15.96 -2.41 -7.15
C SER A 22 -14.70 -1.94 -6.42
N ALA A 23 -13.69 -1.51 -7.17
CA ALA A 23 -12.54 -0.84 -6.61
C ALA A 23 -13.07 0.44 -5.97
N ASP A 24 -13.40 0.41 -4.69
CA ASP A 24 -13.58 1.64 -3.94
C ASP A 24 -12.19 2.20 -3.61
N GLU A 25 -11.99 3.38 -4.14
CA GLU A 25 -10.73 4.08 -4.36
C GLU A 25 -10.22 4.70 -3.04
N CYS A 26 -9.93 3.87 -2.05
CA CYS A 26 -9.41 4.33 -0.75
C CYS A 26 -8.15 3.58 -0.26
N GLN A 27 -7.52 2.81 -1.15
CA GLN A 27 -6.08 2.74 -1.49
C GLN A 27 -5.84 1.39 -2.23
N PRO A 28 -5.08 1.39 -3.35
CA PRO A 28 -4.96 0.25 -4.28
C PRO A 28 -4.30 -0.99 -3.65
N GLU A 29 -4.54 -2.20 -4.19
CA GLU A 29 -4.07 -3.52 -3.71
C GLU A 29 -2.56 -3.63 -3.37
N THR A 30 -1.77 -2.63 -3.76
CA THR A 30 -0.34 -2.49 -3.46
C THR A 30 -0.02 -2.25 -1.99
N TRP A 31 -1.01 -1.96 -1.12
CA TRP A 31 -0.79 -1.74 0.31
C TRP A 31 -0.91 -3.02 1.17
N ARG A 32 -0.84 -4.23 0.59
CA ARG A 32 -0.80 -5.52 1.32
C ARG A 32 0.47 -5.68 2.19
N LEU A 33 0.70 -4.73 3.08
CA LEU A 33 1.81 -4.59 3.99
C LEU A 33 1.32 -4.99 5.37
N ARG A 34 2.05 -5.95 5.93
CA ARG A 34 2.35 -6.12 7.36
C ARG A 34 1.83 -4.96 8.23
N ALA A 35 1.05 -5.27 9.28
CA ALA A 35 0.61 -4.28 10.25
C ALA A 35 1.79 -3.41 10.73
N LEU A 36 1.84 -2.16 10.28
CA LEU A 36 2.91 -1.21 10.54
C LEU A 36 2.99 -0.91 12.04
N ARG A 37 4.18 -1.04 12.62
CA ARG A 37 4.49 -0.76 14.02
C ARG A 37 5.11 0.63 14.17
N PRO A 38 5.07 1.22 15.38
CA PRO A 38 5.93 2.35 15.69
C PRO A 38 7.39 2.03 15.39
N GLY A 39 8.01 2.84 14.54
CA GLY A 39 9.34 2.63 13.95
C GLY A 39 9.30 2.44 12.43
N ASP A 40 8.20 1.92 11.89
CA ASP A 40 8.11 1.47 10.50
C ASP A 40 7.89 2.62 9.51
N ILE A 41 8.13 2.38 8.23
CA ILE A 41 7.85 3.35 7.17
C ILE A 41 6.49 3.07 6.57
N ASN A 42 5.64 4.08 6.58
CA ASN A 42 4.36 4.07 5.88
C ASN A 42 4.55 4.69 4.51
N CYS A 43 4.75 3.82 3.53
CA CYS A 43 4.95 4.25 2.16
C CYS A 43 3.62 4.65 1.52
N ARG A 44 3.51 5.92 1.09
CA ARG A 44 2.33 6.47 0.42
C ARG A 44 2.44 6.41 -1.09
N LEU A 45 3.64 6.61 -1.61
CA LEU A 45 3.93 6.51 -3.03
C LEU A 45 5.22 5.71 -3.22
N SER A 46 5.16 4.75 -4.13
CA SER A 46 6.32 3.96 -4.54
C SER A 46 6.51 4.00 -6.04
N THR A 47 7.73 3.74 -6.46
CA THR A 47 8.11 3.57 -7.86
C THR A 47 8.95 2.32 -8.03
N VAL A 48 9.07 1.84 -9.26
CA VAL A 48 9.94 0.71 -9.62
C VAL A 48 11.10 1.27 -10.42
N THR A 49 12.33 0.87 -10.07
CA THR A 49 13.52 1.25 -10.81
C THR A 49 13.53 0.66 -12.22
N GLU A 50 14.20 1.33 -13.14
CA GLU A 50 14.44 0.78 -14.48
C GLU A 50 15.50 -0.34 -14.43
N PRO A 51 15.64 -1.16 -15.50
CA PRO A 51 16.62 -2.26 -15.54
C PRO A 51 18.08 -1.84 -15.43
N LYS A 52 18.36 -0.54 -15.64
CA LYS A 52 19.70 0.04 -15.50
C LYS A 52 19.69 1.04 -14.35
N VAL A 53 20.43 0.72 -13.30
CA VAL A 53 20.62 1.57 -12.12
C VAL A 53 22.10 1.78 -11.83
N ASP A 54 22.41 2.86 -11.16
CA ASP A 54 23.71 3.15 -10.54
C ASP A 54 23.50 4.02 -9.29
N SER A 55 24.57 4.39 -8.60
CA SER A 55 24.49 5.20 -7.37
C SER A 55 23.86 6.59 -7.57
N LYS A 56 23.75 7.08 -8.81
CA LYS A 56 23.03 8.34 -9.12
C LYS A 56 21.52 8.14 -9.22
N THR A 57 21.04 6.91 -9.32
CA THR A 57 19.61 6.60 -9.42
C THR A 57 18.83 7.14 -8.21
N CYS A 58 19.36 7.08 -6.98
CA CYS A 58 18.70 7.71 -5.83
C CYS A 58 18.50 9.23 -6.03
N ALA A 59 19.52 9.94 -6.52
CA ALA A 59 19.43 11.37 -6.78
C ALA A 59 18.43 11.68 -7.91
N PHE A 60 18.41 10.85 -8.96
CA PHE A 60 17.44 10.96 -10.04
C PHE A 60 16.00 10.78 -9.54
N LEU A 61 15.73 9.72 -8.77
CA LEU A 61 14.41 9.46 -8.21
C LEU A 61 13.99 10.55 -7.23
N ALA A 62 14.90 10.99 -6.35
CA ALA A 62 14.62 12.08 -5.43
C ALA A 62 14.17 13.35 -6.17
N ASN A 63 14.90 13.73 -7.22
CA ASN A 63 14.55 14.89 -8.03
C ASN A 63 13.22 14.70 -8.79
N LYS A 64 13.04 13.55 -9.44
CA LYS A 64 11.82 13.20 -10.20
C LYS A 64 10.55 13.28 -9.36
N TYR A 65 10.62 12.90 -8.08
CA TYR A 65 9.49 12.93 -7.14
C TYR A 65 9.53 14.12 -6.18
N HIS A 66 10.34 15.14 -6.48
CA HIS A 66 10.42 16.39 -5.70
C HIS A 66 10.71 16.18 -4.21
N THR A 67 11.59 15.23 -3.88
CA THR A 67 12.08 14.93 -2.52
C THR A 67 13.60 15.10 -2.44
N THR A 68 14.19 14.88 -1.26
CA THR A 68 15.66 14.90 -1.08
C THR A 68 16.23 13.49 -1.05
N VAL A 69 17.53 13.35 -1.35
CA VAL A 69 18.22 12.04 -1.25
C VAL A 69 18.16 11.52 0.17
N ASP A 70 18.40 12.36 1.19
CA ASP A 70 18.29 11.95 2.58
C ASP A 70 16.89 11.44 2.92
N THR A 71 15.84 12.12 2.47
CA THR A 71 14.45 11.68 2.68
C THR A 71 14.17 10.35 1.96
N PHE A 72 14.65 10.19 0.72
CA PHE A 72 14.51 8.95 -0.02
C PHE A 72 15.21 7.78 0.70
N LEU A 73 16.42 7.98 1.20
CA LEU A 73 17.14 6.96 1.97
C LEU A 73 16.45 6.66 3.31
N ASP A 74 15.91 7.67 4.00
CA ASP A 74 15.14 7.48 5.22
C ASP A 74 13.85 6.67 4.99
N LEU A 75 13.25 6.79 3.81
CA LEU A 75 12.09 5.99 3.37
C LEU A 75 12.47 4.58 2.90
N ASN A 76 13.76 4.29 2.71
CA ASN A 76 14.25 3.00 2.22
C ASN A 76 15.49 2.55 3.01
N PRO A 77 15.36 2.20 4.30
CA PRO A 77 16.48 1.93 5.22
C PRO A 77 17.28 0.67 4.88
N GLY A 78 16.87 -0.10 3.88
CA GLY A 78 17.66 -1.19 3.31
C GLY A 78 18.69 -0.73 2.29
N LEU A 79 18.66 0.54 1.86
CA LEU A 79 19.68 1.13 1.00
C LEU A 79 20.85 1.69 1.81
N ASP A 80 22.04 1.54 1.26
CA ASP A 80 23.24 2.17 1.77
C ASP A 80 23.20 3.68 1.55
N ARG A 81 23.93 4.41 2.40
CA ARG A 81 23.95 5.87 2.42
C ARG A 81 24.52 6.48 1.14
N ASP A 82 25.34 5.73 0.41
CA ASP A 82 25.93 6.09 -0.88
C ASP A 82 25.09 5.62 -2.08
N CYS A 83 23.96 4.94 -1.85
CA CYS A 83 23.08 4.37 -2.87
C CYS A 83 23.72 3.23 -3.71
N ASP A 84 24.82 2.62 -3.25
CA ASP A 84 25.47 1.55 -4.03
C ASP A 84 24.69 0.23 -4.03
N SER A 85 23.80 0.01 -3.05
CA SER A 85 22.92 -1.17 -2.96
C SER A 85 21.56 -1.01 -3.66
N ILE A 86 21.39 0.00 -4.51
CA ILE A 86 20.15 0.12 -5.30
C ILE A 86 20.08 -0.99 -6.36
N GLU A 87 18.90 -1.60 -6.48
CA GLU A 87 18.66 -2.73 -7.37
C GLU A 87 17.77 -2.33 -8.56
N PRO A 88 18.01 -2.91 -9.76
CA PRO A 88 17.12 -2.75 -10.90
C PRO A 88 15.80 -3.51 -10.68
N ASP A 89 14.72 -3.04 -11.31
CA ASP A 89 13.38 -3.65 -11.24
C ASP A 89 12.84 -3.83 -9.80
N THR A 90 13.35 -3.06 -8.84
CA THR A 90 13.01 -3.11 -7.42
C THR A 90 12.12 -1.92 -7.04
N ARG A 91 11.14 -2.18 -6.16
CA ARG A 91 10.21 -1.16 -5.68
C ARG A 91 10.82 -0.37 -4.51
N TYR A 92 10.88 0.96 -4.66
CA TYR A 92 11.31 1.87 -3.60
C TYR A 92 10.24 2.90 -3.27
N CYS A 93 10.22 3.31 -2.01
CA CYS A 93 9.33 4.35 -1.52
C CYS A 93 9.86 5.74 -1.87
N VAL A 94 9.03 6.60 -2.47
CA VAL A 94 9.41 7.96 -2.87
C VAL A 94 8.67 9.03 -2.08
N GLU A 95 7.56 8.66 -1.43
CA GLU A 95 6.81 9.51 -0.52
C GLU A 95 6.23 8.68 0.61
N GLY A 96 6.33 9.18 1.83
CA GLY A 96 5.81 8.48 3.00
C GLY A 96 6.13 9.19 4.30
N CYS A 97 5.82 8.52 5.41
CA CYS A 97 6.13 9.02 6.75
C CYS A 97 6.77 7.89 7.57
N LYS A 98 7.82 8.19 8.33
CA LYS A 98 8.46 7.23 9.24
C LYS A 98 7.72 7.20 10.57
N LEU A 99 6.92 6.21 10.90
CA LEU A 99 6.30 6.10 12.22
C LEU A 99 7.39 6.20 13.30
N LYS A 100 7.49 7.32 14.00
CA LYS A 100 8.41 7.45 15.13
C LYS A 100 7.55 7.40 16.37
N LEU A 101 7.84 6.45 17.25
CA LEU A 101 7.32 6.46 18.61
C LEU A 101 7.71 7.82 19.21
N LEU A 102 6.74 8.73 19.27
CA LEU A 102 6.78 10.11 19.80
C LEU A 102 7.02 11.29 18.84
N LEU A 103 7.41 11.16 17.57
CA LEU A 103 7.73 12.35 16.73
C LEU A 103 7.53 12.21 15.20
N VAL A 104 6.61 11.36 14.73
CA VAL A 104 6.10 11.50 13.35
C VAL A 104 4.60 11.55 13.36
N TYR A 105 4.08 12.66 12.84
CA TYR A 105 2.69 12.80 12.44
C TYR A 105 2.46 11.95 11.18
N GLU A 106 2.30 10.64 11.34
CA GLU A 106 1.26 10.02 10.55
C GLU A 106 -0.05 10.76 10.86
N PRO A 107 -1.04 10.82 9.93
CA PRO A 107 -2.37 11.17 10.37
C PRO A 107 -2.72 10.18 11.49
N LEU A 108 -3.25 10.71 12.60
CA LEU A 108 -3.62 9.93 13.78
C LEU A 108 -4.32 8.64 13.33
N ARG A 109 -3.84 7.44 13.69
CA ARG A 109 -4.54 6.23 13.23
C ARG A 109 -5.88 6.11 13.93
N ALA A 110 -6.92 5.80 13.17
CA ALA A 110 -8.28 5.59 13.65
C ALA A 110 -8.42 4.23 14.39
N SER A 111 -7.65 4.01 15.47
CA SER A 111 -7.67 2.74 16.22
C SER A 111 -9.02 2.45 16.88
N ASN A 112 -9.86 3.47 17.07
CA ASN A 112 -11.25 3.36 17.55
C ASN A 112 -12.28 3.36 16.41
N GLY A 113 -11.84 3.30 15.15
CA GLY A 113 -12.71 3.33 13.97
C GLY A 113 -13.24 4.71 13.59
N LEU A 114 -12.78 5.79 14.23
CA LEU A 114 -13.18 7.17 13.94
C LEU A 114 -12.08 7.92 13.19
N CYS A 115 -12.46 8.67 12.16
CA CYS A 115 -11.53 9.30 11.21
C CYS A 115 -11.93 10.74 10.86
N GLY A 116 -11.07 11.47 10.16
CA GLY A 116 -11.34 12.81 9.65
C GLY A 116 -11.17 13.96 10.66
N PRO A 117 -11.55 15.19 10.29
CA PRO A 117 -11.26 16.42 11.03
C PRO A 117 -11.77 16.43 12.46
N ASP A 118 -12.96 15.89 12.69
CA ASP A 118 -13.58 15.82 14.03
C ASP A 118 -12.86 14.84 14.96
N ASN A 119 -11.98 14.01 14.40
CA ASN A 119 -11.18 13.01 15.11
C ASN A 119 -9.68 13.29 14.97
N GLY A 120 -9.28 14.57 15.00
CA GLY A 120 -7.87 14.96 14.97
C GLY A 120 -7.18 14.63 13.64
N ASN A 121 -7.93 14.71 12.54
CA ASN A 121 -7.50 14.27 11.20
C ASN A 121 -7.08 12.81 11.17
N ALA A 122 -7.75 11.96 11.94
CA ALA A 122 -7.40 10.55 11.98
C ALA A 122 -7.64 9.85 10.64
N THR A 123 -6.74 8.95 10.26
CA THR A 123 -6.82 8.14 9.05
C THR A 123 -7.16 6.69 9.37
N CYS A 124 -7.95 6.08 8.51
CA CYS A 124 -8.27 4.66 8.56
C CYS A 124 -7.14 3.77 8.01
N VAL A 125 -6.03 4.38 7.55
CA VAL A 125 -4.88 3.67 7.02
C VAL A 125 -4.32 2.68 8.04
N GLY A 126 -4.14 1.43 7.62
CA GLY A 126 -3.64 0.34 8.47
C GLY A 126 -4.68 -0.34 9.39
N THR A 127 -5.98 -0.04 9.27
CA THR A 127 -7.07 -0.75 9.96
C THR A 127 -7.73 -1.82 9.06
N ASP A 128 -8.74 -2.56 9.54
CA ASP A 128 -9.46 -3.52 8.68
C ASP A 128 -10.31 -2.84 7.57
N LYS A 129 -10.57 -1.53 7.69
CA LYS A 129 -11.42 -0.74 6.78
C LYS A 129 -10.73 0.56 6.44
N GLN A 130 -10.13 0.69 5.25
CA GLN A 130 -9.23 1.80 4.91
C GLN A 130 -9.92 3.12 4.55
N CYS A 131 -11.21 3.08 4.22
CA CYS A 131 -11.94 4.24 3.73
C CYS A 131 -12.49 5.05 4.90
N CYS A 132 -12.34 6.38 4.87
CA CYS A 132 -12.95 7.27 5.85
C CYS A 132 -14.22 7.88 5.26
N ASN A 133 -15.37 7.60 5.87
CA ASN A 133 -16.64 8.18 5.43
C ASN A 133 -16.78 9.63 5.92
N LYS A 134 -16.90 10.60 5.00
CA LYS A 134 -16.98 12.04 5.33
C LYS A 134 -18.29 12.50 6.00
N ILE A 135 -19.32 11.65 6.05
CA ILE A 135 -20.62 11.96 6.66
C ILE A 135 -20.67 11.47 8.11
N THR A 136 -20.15 10.26 8.35
CA THR A 136 -20.22 9.57 9.63
C THR A 136 -18.91 9.62 10.41
N TRP A 137 -17.82 10.04 9.75
CA TRP A 137 -16.47 10.06 10.28
C TRP A 137 -16.02 8.70 10.83
N LYS A 138 -16.46 7.62 10.18
CA LYS A 138 -16.14 6.24 10.53
C LYS A 138 -15.36 5.56 9.43
N CYS A 139 -14.46 4.67 9.84
CA CYS A 139 -13.80 3.75 8.93
C CYS A 139 -14.77 2.69 8.43
N GLY A 140 -14.87 2.50 7.12
CA GLY A 140 -15.80 1.52 6.53
C GLY A 140 -15.92 1.62 5.02
N ASP A 141 -16.30 0.51 4.38
CA ASP A 141 -16.54 0.40 2.94
C ASP A 141 -17.90 1.06 2.60
N THR A 142 -17.97 2.39 2.72
CA THR A 142 -19.19 3.11 2.39
C THR A 142 -19.17 3.55 0.94
N THR A 143 -20.28 3.39 0.23
CA THR A 143 -20.49 3.85 -1.17
C THR A 143 -20.44 5.38 -1.34
N TYR A 144 -20.16 6.11 -0.27
CA TYR A 144 -20.04 7.56 -0.22
C TYR A 144 -18.73 7.91 0.51
N VAL A 145 -17.62 7.74 -0.21
CA VAL A 145 -16.32 8.33 0.11
C VAL A 145 -16.32 9.83 -0.19
#